data_AF-A0A356X580-F1
#
_entry.id   AF-A0A356X580-F1
#
_cell.length_a   1.000
_cell.length_b   1.000
_cell.length_c   1.000
_cell.angle_alpha   90.00
_cell.angle_beta   90.00
_cell.angle_gamma   90.00
#
_symmetry.space_group_name_H-M   'P 1'
#
loop_
_entity.id
_entity.type
_entity.pdbx_description
1 polymer ?
#
loop_
_entity_poly.entity_id
_entity_poly.type
_entity_poly.pdbx_seq_one_letter_code
_entity_poly.pdbx_strand_id
1 'polypeptide(L)'
;MNILAVEPFYSGSHKAFLKGLERHSSHNIIPIKLNSKGWKWRMHGDSVSLTEMTNDVEEDIDLLLTSSMTNLPAFMALTNPRFAHTPTVMYMHENQFTRPIPEGEQRDLTYCYINYLSMLV
;
A
#
# COMPACT_ATOMS: atom_id res chain seq x y z
N MET A 1 11.45 -10.13 12.36
CA MET A 1 11.45 -9.42 11.07
C MET A 1 10.95 -8.01 11.30
N ASN A 2 11.57 -7.04 10.64
CA ASN A 2 11.07 -5.67 10.45
C ASN A 2 10.24 -5.65 9.16
N ILE A 3 8.95 -5.39 9.30
CA ILE A 3 7.99 -5.38 8.20
C ILE A 3 7.53 -3.95 7.97
N LEU A 4 7.89 -3.36 6.84
CA LEU A 4 7.39 -2.05 6.44
C LEU A 4 5.98 -2.22 5.85
N ALA A 5 4.98 -1.76 6.60
CA ALA A 5 3.59 -1.85 6.20
C ALA A 5 3.15 -0.54 5.50
N VAL A 6 2.94 -0.59 4.19
CA VAL A 6 2.59 0.55 3.34
C VAL A 6 1.08 0.62 3.14
N GLU A 7 0.44 1.61 3.77
CA GLU A 7 -1.02 1.80 3.72
C GLU A 7 -1.40 3.25 3.33
N PRO A 8 -1.59 3.52 2.02
CA PRO A 8 -2.03 4.84 1.55
C PRO A 8 -3.42 5.22 2.06
N PHE A 9 -4.29 4.26 2.35
CA PHE A 9 -5.68 4.52 2.74
C PHE A 9 -5.94 4.06 4.17
N TYR A 10 -5.48 4.84 5.16
CA TYR A 10 -5.60 4.45 6.57
C TYR A 10 -6.93 4.88 7.21
N SER A 11 -8.00 4.15 6.91
CA SER A 11 -9.30 4.29 7.57
C SER A 11 -10.09 2.98 7.59
N GLY A 12 -11.22 2.96 8.30
CA GLY A 12 -12.16 1.84 8.34
C GLY A 12 -11.47 0.49 8.55
N SER A 13 -11.79 -0.46 7.67
CA SER A 13 -11.28 -1.83 7.72
C SER A 13 -9.78 -1.94 7.44
N HIS A 14 -9.18 -1.07 6.62
CA HIS A 14 -7.72 -1.00 6.43
C HIS A 14 -7.00 -0.65 7.72
N LYS A 15 -7.49 0.38 8.43
CA LYS A 15 -6.95 0.77 9.74
C LYS A 15 -7.11 -0.35 10.77
N ALA A 16 -8.27 -1.01 10.80
CA ALA A 16 -8.53 -2.12 11.70
C ALA A 16 -7.59 -3.31 11.44
N PHE A 17 -7.39 -3.67 10.17
CA PHE A 17 -6.46 -4.73 9.76
C PHE A 17 -5.03 -4.42 10.22
N LEU A 18 -4.50 -3.24 9.85
CA LEU A 18 -3.12 -2.90 10.19
C LEU A 18 -2.91 -2.79 11.71
N LYS A 19 -3.88 -2.23 12.46
CA LYS A 19 -3.80 -2.21 13.92
C LYS A 19 -3.88 -3.59 14.55
N GLY A 20 -4.68 -4.49 13.99
CA GLY A 20 -4.71 -5.88 14.40
C GLY A 20 -3.35 -6.56 14.19
N LEU A 21 -2.75 -6.34 13.01
CA LEU A 21 -1.43 -6.86 12.69
C LEU A 21 -0.35 -6.30 13.63
N GLU A 22 -0.32 -4.98 13.84
CA GLU A 22 0.59 -4.32 14.81
C GLU A 22 0.46 -4.93 16.21
N ARG A 23 -0.77 -5.25 16.66
CA ARG A 23 -1.03 -5.73 18.02
C ARG A 23 -0.73 -7.22 18.24
N HIS A 24 -0.92 -8.03 17.21
CA HIS A 24 -0.95 -9.49 17.35
C HIS A 24 0.20 -10.21 16.62
N SER A 25 1.01 -9.50 15.84
CA SER A 25 2.19 -10.06 15.20
C SER A 25 3.33 -10.27 16.21
N SER A 26 4.14 -11.31 15.99
CA SER A 26 5.44 -11.47 16.64
C SER A 26 6.58 -10.71 15.93
N HIS A 27 6.26 -10.06 14.81
CA HIS A 27 7.18 -9.24 14.01
C HIS A 27 7.02 -7.75 14.34
N ASN A 28 8.07 -6.98 14.10
CA ASN A 28 8.03 -5.52 14.23
C ASN A 28 7.33 -4.94 13.00
N ILE A 29 6.12 -4.40 13.18
CA ILE A 29 5.34 -3.78 12.11
C ILE A 29 5.62 -2.28 12.12
N ILE A 30 6.19 -1.77 11.03
CA ILE A 30 6.56 -0.36 10.85
C ILE A 30 5.58 0.25 9.84
N PRO A 31 4.51 0.92 10.29
CA PRO A 31 3.47 1.42 9.38
C PRO A 31 3.84 2.79 8.79
N ILE A 32 3.96 2.87 7.46
CA ILE A 32 3.90 4.14 6.72
C ILE A 32 2.52 4.29 6.11
N LYS A 33 1.85 5.40 6.43
CA LYS A 33 0.42 5.52 6.18
C LYS A 33 -0.06 6.94 5.96
N LEU A 34 -1.06 7.08 5.11
CA LEU A 34 -1.71 8.35 4.81
C LEU A 34 -3.19 8.32 5.21
N ASN A 35 -3.76 9.50 5.43
CA ASN A 35 -5.19 9.60 5.75
C ASN A 35 -6.07 9.16 4.56
N SER A 36 -7.34 8.85 4.81
CA SER A 36 -8.26 8.33 3.79
C SER A 36 -8.89 9.37 2.87
N LYS A 37 -8.43 10.63 2.85
CA LYS A 37 -9.01 11.64 1.98
C LYS A 37 -8.55 11.41 0.54
N GLY A 38 -9.51 11.37 -0.39
CA GLY A 38 -9.22 11.24 -1.82
C GLY A 38 -8.58 9.90 -2.20
N TRP A 39 -9.28 8.77 -1.96
CA TRP A 39 -8.74 7.43 -2.23
C TRP A 39 -8.17 7.24 -3.65
N LYS A 40 -8.80 7.88 -4.64
CA LYS A 40 -8.31 7.94 -6.03
C LYS A 40 -6.90 8.54 -6.13
N TRP A 41 -6.66 9.64 -5.41
CA TRP A 41 -5.34 10.28 -5.33
C TRP A 41 -4.35 9.40 -4.55
N ARG A 42 -4.82 8.71 -3.49
CA ARG A 42 -4.00 7.74 -2.72
C ARG A 42 -3.45 6.61 -3.57
N MET A 43 -4.25 6.09 -4.50
CA MET A 43 -3.81 5.08 -5.45
C MET A 43 -2.92 5.63 -6.57
N HIS A 44 -2.93 6.94 -6.83
CA HIS A 44 -2.16 7.53 -7.93
C HIS A 44 -0.86 8.18 -7.47
N GLY A 45 -0.96 9.33 -6.81
CA GLY A 45 0.16 10.27 -6.64
C GLY A 45 0.93 10.07 -5.35
N ASP A 46 0.35 9.40 -4.36
CA ASP A 46 0.90 9.43 -3.01
C ASP A 46 2.01 8.42 -2.73
N SER A 47 2.45 7.68 -3.76
CA SER A 47 3.69 6.90 -3.68
C SER A 47 4.90 7.80 -3.40
N VAL A 48 4.87 9.06 -3.83
CA VAL A 48 5.91 10.06 -3.52
C VAL A 48 5.97 10.34 -2.01
N SER A 49 4.83 10.73 -1.42
CA SER A 49 4.78 11.01 0.02
C SER A 49 5.08 9.78 0.88
N LEU A 50 4.60 8.60 0.47
CA LEU A 50 4.94 7.35 1.16
C LEU A 50 6.44 7.05 1.09
N THR A 51 7.08 7.31 -0.06
CA THR A 51 8.53 7.15 -0.22
C THR A 51 9.29 8.10 0.72
N GLU A 52 8.91 9.37 0.76
CA GLU A 52 9.53 10.36 1.67
C GLU A 52 9.45 9.93 3.13
N MET A 53 8.29 9.41 3.57
CA MET A 53 8.10 8.88 4.92
C MET A 53 9.00 7.68 5.23
N THR A 54 9.49 6.95 4.23
CA THR A 54 10.45 5.85 4.48
C THR A 54 11.82 6.36 4.91
N ASN A 55 12.18 7.61 4.61
CA ASN A 55 13.48 8.17 4.99
C ASN A 55 13.67 8.22 6.51
N ASP A 56 12.57 8.31 7.27
CA ASP A 56 12.58 8.31 8.74
C ASP A 56 12.60 6.91 9.35
N VAL A 57 12.56 5.86 8.51
CA VAL A 57 12.68 4.46 8.96
C VAL A 57 14.16 4.11 8.95
N GLU A 58 14.74 3.84 10.12
CA GLU A 58 16.17 3.51 10.25
C GLU A 58 16.42 2.01 10.18
N GLU A 59 15.38 1.20 10.38
CA GLU A 59 15.48 -0.26 10.39
C GLU A 59 15.76 -0.84 9.00
N ASP A 60 16.60 -1.87 8.98
CA ASP A 60 16.71 -2.77 7.83
C ASP A 60 15.40 -3.54 7.65
N ILE A 61 14.80 -3.43 6.48
CA ILE A 61 13.47 -3.98 6.19
C ILE A 61 13.59 -5.37 5.56
N ASP A 62 13.07 -6.37 6.27
CA ASP A 62 13.05 -7.77 5.83
C ASP A 62 11.91 -8.07 4.84
N LEU A 63 10.81 -7.31 4.93
CA LEU A 63 9.59 -7.53 4.15
C LEU A 63 8.84 -6.22 3.93
N LEU A 64 8.40 -5.98 2.69
CA LEU A 64 7.37 -5.00 2.37
C LEU A 64 5.99 -5.66 2.44
N LEU A 65 5.09 -5.10 3.24
CA LEU A 65 3.67 -5.44 3.23
C LEU A 65 2.87 -4.25 2.70
N THR A 66 2.31 -4.35 1.50
CA THR A 66 1.58 -3.24 0.87
C THR A 66 0.09 -3.56 0.75
N SER A 67 -0.78 -2.55 0.82
CA SER A 67 -2.21 -2.75 0.59
C SER A 67 -2.59 -2.67 -0.88
N SER A 68 -3.77 -3.16 -1.25
CA SER A 68 -4.36 -2.98 -2.59
C SER A 68 -4.51 -1.53 -3.05
N MET A 69 -4.33 -0.57 -2.14
CA MET A 69 -4.41 0.85 -2.44
C MET A 69 -3.07 1.45 -2.84
N THR A 70 -1.98 0.69 -2.74
CA THR A 70 -0.63 1.14 -3.13
C THR A 70 -0.42 0.96 -4.62
N ASN A 71 0.06 2.01 -5.30
CA ASN A 71 0.67 1.88 -6.61
C ASN A 71 2.08 1.30 -6.46
N LEU A 72 2.15 -0.02 -6.31
CA LEU A 72 3.38 -0.71 -5.98
C LEU A 72 4.52 -0.48 -6.99
N PRO A 73 4.32 -0.50 -8.33
CA PRO A 73 5.44 -0.26 -9.24
C PRO A 73 6.01 1.15 -9.10
N ALA A 74 5.17 2.16 -8.85
CA ALA A 74 5.64 3.52 -8.59
C ALA A 74 6.42 3.60 -7.27
N PHE A 75 5.92 2.99 -6.21
CA PHE A 75 6.60 2.93 -4.92
C PHE A 75 7.96 2.23 -5.02
N MET A 76 8.05 1.08 -5.71
CA MET A 76 9.31 0.36 -5.90
C MET A 76 10.31 1.15 -6.76
N ALA A 77 9.84 1.85 -7.79
CA ALA A 77 10.70 2.69 -8.62
C ALA A 77 11.29 3.87 -7.83
N LEU A 78 10.48 4.51 -6.98
CA LEU A 78 10.90 5.66 -6.17
C LEU A 78 11.79 5.29 -4.99
N THR A 79 11.67 4.05 -4.49
CA THR A 79 12.48 3.54 -3.37
C THR A 79 13.70 2.74 -3.82
N ASN A 80 13.97 2.63 -5.13
CA ASN A 80 15.16 1.95 -5.64
C ASN A 80 16.44 2.76 -5.31
N PRO A 81 17.54 2.14 -4.83
CA PRO A 81 17.76 0.70 -4.67
C PRO A 81 17.36 0.13 -3.30
N ARG A 82 16.90 0.98 -2.38
CA ARG A 82 16.67 0.64 -0.97
C ARG A 82 15.83 -0.63 -0.78
N PHE A 83 14.73 -0.77 -1.54
CA PHE A 83 13.87 -1.96 -1.45
C PHE A 83 13.90 -2.87 -2.69
N ALA A 84 14.87 -2.68 -3.59
CA ALA A 84 14.89 -3.38 -4.88
C ALA A 84 14.95 -4.93 -4.76
N HIS A 85 15.45 -5.44 -3.64
CA HIS A 85 15.55 -6.87 -3.36
C HIS A 85 14.76 -7.30 -2.12
N THR A 86 13.96 -6.40 -1.54
CA THR A 86 13.14 -6.71 -0.38
C THR A 86 11.94 -7.55 -0.82
N PRO A 87 11.72 -8.75 -0.25
CA PRO A 87 10.52 -9.53 -0.51
C PRO A 87 9.27 -8.68 -0.28
N THR A 88 8.30 -8.78 -1.18
CA THR A 88 7.10 -7.94 -1.15
C THR A 88 5.85 -8.79 -1.15
N VAL A 89 4.92 -8.46 -0.25
CA VAL A 89 3.58 -9.06 -0.17
C VAL A 89 2.56 -7.94 -0.36
N MET A 90 1.70 -8.10 -1.36
CA MET A 90 0.56 -7.22 -1.56
C MET A 90 -0.70 -7.86 -0.97
N TYR A 91 -1.24 -7.25 0.08
CA TYR A 91 -2.51 -7.64 0.67
C TYR A 91 -3.68 -6.99 -0.05
N MET A 92 -4.44 -7.82 -0.76
CA MET A 92 -5.63 -7.40 -1.51
C MET A 92 -6.84 -7.22 -0.58
N HIS A 93 -6.92 -6.08 0.12
CA HIS A 93 -8.06 -5.77 0.97
C HIS A 93 -9.33 -5.49 0.17
N GLU A 94 -9.16 -4.88 -1.00
CA GLU A 94 -10.19 -4.74 -2.03
C GLU A 94 -9.57 -4.82 -3.42
N ASN A 95 -10.35 -5.22 -4.43
CA ASN A 95 -9.89 -5.32 -5.81
C ASN A 95 -10.72 -4.37 -6.68
N GLN A 96 -10.07 -3.39 -7.32
CA GLN A 96 -10.78 -2.38 -8.10
C GLN A 96 -11.50 -2.95 -9.34
N PHE A 97 -11.12 -4.14 -9.81
CA PHE A 97 -11.84 -4.86 -10.87
C PHE A 97 -13.24 -5.32 -10.44
N THR A 98 -13.41 -5.73 -9.19
CA THR A 98 -14.63 -6.39 -8.69
C THR A 98 -15.35 -5.60 -7.62
N ARG A 99 -14.75 -4.51 -7.12
CA ARG A 99 -15.37 -3.60 -6.16
C ARG A 99 -16.71 -3.10 -6.69
N PRO A 100 -17.78 -3.12 -5.86
CA PRO A 100 -19.07 -2.55 -6.22
C PRO A 100 -18.92 -1.07 -6.59
N ILE A 101 -19.56 -0.66 -7.68
CA ILE A 101 -19.65 0.73 -8.10
C ILE A 101 -21.08 1.23 -7.88
N PRO A 102 -21.29 2.51 -7.53
CA PRO A 102 -22.62 3.09 -7.43
C PRO A 102 -23.40 2.96 -8.75
N GLU A 103 -24.72 2.89 -8.65
CA GLU A 103 -25.59 2.87 -9.83
C GLU A 103 -25.37 4.15 -10.67
N GLY A 104 -25.27 3.98 -11.99
CA GLY A 104 -25.01 5.08 -12.92
C GLY A 104 -23.54 5.47 -13.05
N GLU A 105 -22.63 4.91 -12.25
CA GLU A 105 -21.20 5.11 -12.43
C GLU A 105 -20.57 4.07 -13.37
N GLN A 106 -19.56 4.50 -14.14
CA GLN A 106 -18.70 3.59 -14.88
C GLN A 106 -17.43 3.31 -14.09
N ARG A 107 -16.97 2.06 -14.13
CA ARG A 107 -15.72 1.66 -13.50
C ARG A 107 -14.55 2.39 -14.14
N ASP A 108 -13.79 3.09 -13.32
CA ASP A 108 -12.54 3.72 -13.73
C ASP A 108 -11.44 2.64 -13.85
N LEU A 109 -11.11 2.29 -15.09
CA LEU A 109 -10.13 1.26 -15.41
C LEU A 109 -8.72 1.62 -14.98
N THR A 110 -8.46 2.89 -14.65
CA THR A 110 -7.15 3.34 -14.20
C THR A 110 -6.72 2.65 -12.90
N TYR A 111 -7.63 2.54 -11.92
CA TYR A 111 -7.33 1.87 -10.64
C TYR A 111 -7.29 0.34 -10.78
N CYS A 112 -8.04 -0.21 -11.73
CA CYS A 112 -7.94 -1.62 -12.10
C CYS A 112 -6.54 -1.91 -12.65
N TYR A 113 -6.05 -1.06 -13.55
CA TYR A 113 -4.73 -1.22 -14.14
C TYR A 113 -3.60 -1.02 -13.11
N ILE A 114 -3.76 -0.11 -12.15
CA ILE A 114 -2.83 0.02 -11.01
C ILE A 114 -2.78 -1.28 -10.19
N ASN A 115 -3.92 -1.88 -9.84
CA ASN A 115 -3.94 -3.18 -9.17
C ASN A 115 -3.27 -4.27 -10.02
N TYR A 116 -3.57 -4.32 -11.32
CA TYR A 116 -2.97 -5.29 -12.23
C TYR A 116 -1.44 -5.16 -12.28
N LEU A 117 -0.91 -3.96 -12.52
CA LEU A 117 0.54 -3.73 -12.56
C LEU A 117 1.19 -4.00 -11.21
N SER A 118 0.53 -3.68 -10.11
CA SER A 118 1.05 -3.95 -8.77
C SER A 118 1.17 -5.45 -8.46
N MET A 119 0.32 -6.29 -9.05
CA MET A 119 0.43 -7.75 -8.93
C MET A 119 1.56 -8.36 -9.77
N LEU A 120 2.17 -7.59 -10.68
CA LEU A 120 3.28 -8.03 -11.53
C LEU A 120 4.66 -7.68 -10.94
N VAL A 121 4.70 -6.93 -9.84
CA VAL A 121 5.91 -6.57 -9.08
C VAL A 121 6.29 -7.72 -8.16
#